data_AF-A0A9D5BLV5-F1
#
_entry.id   AF-A0A9D5BLV5-F1
#
_cell.length_a   1.000
_cell.length_b   1.000
_cell.length_c   1.000
_cell.angle_alpha   90.00
_cell.angle_beta   90.00
_cell.angle_gamma   90.00
#
_symmetry.space_group_name_H-M   'P 1'
#
loop_
_entity.id
_entity.type
_entity.pdbx_description
1 polymer ?
#
loop_
_entity_poly.entity_id
_entity_poly.type
_entity_poly.pdbx_seq_one_letter_code
_entity_poly.pdbx_strand_id
1 'polypeptide(L)'
;MESRLPWAAILGNHDPESSMNREELMSLISLMDYSVSQINPSADCLADSAKGCTPSKIDGFGNYNLRVYGAPGSMLANSSVLNLLFLDSGDRVVYQGIRTYDWIKDSQLHWLRHVSQEPQVTLTGTRAGSSSIY
;
A
#
# COMPACT_ATOMS: atom_id res chain seq x y z
N MET A 1 17.72 22.68 -9.35
CA MET A 1 18.17 21.49 -8.62
C MET A 1 16.93 20.68 -8.35
N GLU A 2 16.80 19.51 -8.96
CA GLU A 2 15.65 18.63 -8.75
C GLU A 2 15.99 17.73 -7.56
N SER A 3 15.17 17.77 -6.50
CA SER A 3 15.53 17.21 -5.19
C SER A 3 15.53 15.67 -5.15
N ARG A 4 14.98 15.00 -6.19
CA ARG A 4 14.90 13.53 -6.32
C ARG A 4 14.34 12.83 -5.09
N LEU A 5 13.48 13.54 -4.35
CA LEU A 5 12.93 13.05 -3.09
C LEU A 5 11.80 12.06 -3.41
N PRO A 6 11.83 10.85 -2.83
CA PRO A 6 10.71 9.93 -2.97
C PRO A 6 9.47 10.54 -2.33
N TRP A 7 8.34 10.43 -3.00
CA TRP A 7 7.07 10.97 -2.52
C TRP A 7 5.94 9.97 -2.76
N ALA A 8 4.93 10.02 -1.89
CA ALA A 8 3.75 9.17 -1.98
C ALA A 8 2.50 10.05 -1.93
N ALA A 9 1.47 9.70 -2.69
CA ALA A 9 0.18 10.36 -2.68
C ALA A 9 -0.96 9.35 -2.72
N ILE A 10 -2.09 9.74 -2.13
CA ILE A 10 -3.32 8.97 -2.10
C ILE A 10 -4.47 9.83 -2.58
N LEU A 11 -5.44 9.19 -3.22
CA LEU A 11 -6.65 9.86 -3.68
C LEU A 11 -7.63 10.10 -2.53
N GLY A 12 -7.99 11.35 -2.34
CA GLY A 12 -9.15 11.81 -1.62
C GLY A 12 -10.40 11.92 -2.49
N ASN A 13 -11.49 12.35 -1.85
CA ASN A 13 -12.81 12.58 -2.42
C ASN A 13 -12.95 13.83 -3.31
N HIS A 14 -11.88 14.62 -3.45
CA HIS A 14 -11.85 15.85 -4.25
C HIS A 14 -10.92 15.79 -5.46
N ASP A 15 -10.15 14.72 -5.62
CA ASP A 15 -9.18 14.62 -6.71
C ASP A 15 -9.77 14.37 -8.12
N PRO A 16 -10.96 13.76 -8.31
CA PRO A 16 -11.56 13.61 -9.62
C PRO A 16 -12.35 14.87 -10.00
N GLU A 17 -11.64 15.97 -10.20
CA GLU A 17 -12.19 17.18 -10.82
C GLU A 17 -11.56 17.44 -12.22
N SER A 18 -11.07 16.35 -12.85
CA SER A 18 -10.31 16.32 -14.10
C SER A 18 -11.00 15.47 -15.18
N SER A 19 -10.46 15.45 -16.40
CA SER A 19 -10.88 14.57 -17.49
C SER A 19 -10.42 13.11 -17.33
N MET A 20 -9.45 12.84 -16.46
CA MET A 20 -9.02 11.48 -16.12
C MET A 20 -9.93 10.90 -15.05
N ASN A 21 -10.27 9.62 -15.18
CA ASN A 21 -10.94 8.90 -14.11
C ASN A 21 -9.95 8.55 -12.97
N ARG A 22 -10.46 8.10 -11.82
CA ARG A 22 -9.63 7.84 -10.63
C ARG A 22 -8.57 6.76 -10.85
N GLU A 23 -8.90 5.72 -11.62
CA GLU A 23 -7.96 4.64 -11.95
C GLU A 23 -6.80 5.15 -12.80
N GLU A 24 -7.11 5.94 -13.83
CA GLU A 24 -6.13 6.59 -14.70
C GLU A 24 -5.25 7.56 -13.90
N LEU A 25 -5.85 8.36 -13.01
CA LEU A 25 -5.13 9.31 -12.18
C LEU A 25 -4.16 8.61 -11.22
N MET A 26 -4.62 7.57 -10.52
CA MET A 26 -3.74 6.81 -9.62
C MET A 26 -2.63 6.10 -10.39
N SER A 27 -2.96 5.54 -11.56
CA SER A 27 -1.97 4.90 -12.44
C SER A 27 -0.91 5.91 -12.88
N LEU A 28 -1.32 7.11 -13.30
CA LEU A 28 -0.39 8.19 -13.65
C LEU A 28 0.51 8.56 -12.47
N ILE A 29 -0.07 8.83 -11.29
CA ILE A 29 0.66 9.18 -10.07
C ILE A 29 1.70 8.09 -9.72
N SER A 30 1.37 6.81 -9.88
CA SER A 30 2.28 5.70 -9.61
C SER A 30 3.46 5.63 -10.59
N LEU A 31 3.32 6.19 -11.79
CA LEU A 31 4.34 6.19 -12.85
C LEU A 31 5.21 7.45 -12.88
N MET A 32 4.90 8.46 -12.06
CA MET A 32 5.66 9.71 -12.01
C MET A 32 7.03 9.54 -11.36
N ASP A 33 8.00 10.36 -11.76
CA ASP A 33 9.36 10.32 -11.23
C ASP A 33 9.39 10.45 -9.71
N TYR A 34 10.17 9.56 -9.08
CA TYR A 34 10.33 9.44 -7.63
C TYR A 34 9.03 9.15 -6.87
N SER A 35 7.92 8.86 -7.54
CA SER A 35 6.72 8.37 -6.88
C SER A 35 6.99 6.98 -6.31
N VAL A 36 6.59 6.77 -5.07
CA VAL A 36 6.50 5.44 -4.43
C VAL A 36 5.04 5.07 -4.15
N SER A 37 4.10 5.82 -4.74
CA SER A 37 2.68 5.55 -4.68
C SER A 37 2.36 4.30 -5.49
N GLN A 38 1.36 3.52 -5.07
CA GLN A 38 1.00 2.27 -5.75
C GLN A 38 -0.49 2.26 -6.07
N ILE A 39 -0.85 1.58 -7.14
CA ILE A 39 -2.24 1.17 -7.36
C ILE A 39 -2.61 0.07 -6.35
N ASN A 40 -3.89 -0.29 -6.26
CA ASN A 40 -4.33 -1.39 -5.41
C ASN A 40 -3.46 -2.66 -5.62
N PRO A 41 -3.17 -3.42 -4.55
CA PRO A 41 -2.45 -4.67 -4.68
C PRO A 41 -3.19 -5.64 -5.58
N SER A 42 -2.44 -6.37 -6.40
CA SER A 42 -3.02 -7.39 -7.26
C SER A 42 -3.64 -8.49 -6.40
N ALA A 43 -4.61 -9.18 -6.98
CA ALA A 43 -5.28 -10.30 -6.36
C ALA A 43 -4.26 -11.32 -5.78
N ASP A 44 -3.23 -11.64 -6.56
CA ASP A 44 -2.23 -12.64 -6.20
C ASP A 44 -1.38 -12.26 -4.98
N CYS A 45 -1.20 -10.95 -4.70
CA CYS A 45 -0.46 -10.48 -3.53
C CYS A 45 -1.23 -10.65 -2.20
N LEU A 46 -2.52 -10.94 -2.24
CA LEU A 46 -3.34 -11.25 -1.05
C LEU A 46 -3.50 -12.76 -0.83
N ALA A 47 -3.00 -13.57 -1.76
CA ALA A 47 -3.20 -15.02 -1.81
C ALA A 47 -2.18 -15.83 -0.99
N ASP A 48 -1.17 -15.19 -0.38
CA ASP A 48 -0.28 -15.83 0.60
C ASP A 48 -0.98 -16.15 1.95
N SER A 49 -2.28 -15.85 2.05
CA SER A 49 -3.16 -16.49 3.03
C SER A 49 -3.49 -17.91 2.59
N ALA A 50 -2.63 -18.86 2.93
CA ALA A 50 -2.99 -20.26 3.01
C ALA A 50 -4.38 -20.39 3.68
N LYS A 51 -5.41 -20.74 2.88
CA LYS A 51 -6.86 -20.92 3.17
C LYS A 51 -7.77 -19.91 2.45
N GLY A 52 -8.00 -20.14 1.16
CA GLY A 52 -9.33 -19.92 0.54
C GLY A 52 -9.87 -18.48 0.50
N CYS A 53 -9.04 -17.45 0.65
CA CYS A 53 -9.47 -16.08 0.40
C CYS A 53 -9.30 -15.78 -1.10
N THR A 54 -10.40 -15.79 -1.85
CA THR A 54 -10.43 -15.13 -3.14
C THR A 54 -10.05 -13.68 -2.90
N PRO A 55 -9.01 -13.15 -3.57
CA PRO A 55 -8.62 -11.76 -3.40
C PRO A 55 -9.81 -10.90 -3.79
N SER A 56 -10.46 -10.33 -2.77
CA SER A 56 -11.65 -9.53 -2.99
C SER A 56 -11.17 -8.27 -3.68
N LYS A 57 -11.78 -7.90 -4.80
CA LYS A 57 -11.54 -6.59 -5.43
C LYS A 57 -11.68 -5.53 -4.34
N ILE A 58 -10.60 -4.78 -4.08
CA ILE A 58 -10.61 -3.70 -3.09
C ILE A 58 -11.24 -2.48 -3.77
N ASP A 59 -12.24 -1.89 -3.15
CA ASP A 59 -12.81 -0.61 -3.58
C ASP A 59 -11.76 0.53 -3.59
N GLY A 60 -11.89 1.45 -4.54
CA GLY A 60 -10.88 2.47 -4.82
C GLY A 60 -9.77 1.96 -5.75
N PHE A 61 -8.74 2.77 -5.98
CA PHE A 61 -7.67 2.45 -6.93
C PHE A 61 -6.25 2.61 -6.36
N GLY A 62 -6.10 3.23 -5.19
CA GLY A 62 -4.81 3.54 -4.57
C GLY A 62 -4.64 3.05 -3.13
N ASN A 63 -5.22 1.92 -2.72
CA ASN A 63 -4.98 1.38 -1.38
C ASN A 63 -3.65 0.63 -1.36
N TYR A 64 -2.67 1.06 -0.55
CA TYR A 64 -1.35 0.41 -0.50
C TYR A 64 -0.63 0.56 0.83
N ASN A 65 0.29 -0.37 1.09
CA ASN A 65 1.16 -0.36 2.26
C ASN A 65 2.60 -0.02 1.84
N LEU A 66 3.08 1.15 2.25
CA LEU A 66 4.45 1.57 2.02
C LEU A 66 5.29 1.22 3.25
N ARG A 67 6.19 0.25 3.08
CA ARG A 67 7.16 -0.13 4.12
C ARG A 67 8.40 0.76 4.05
N VAL A 68 8.70 1.46 5.14
CA VAL A 68 9.91 2.25 5.31
C VAL A 68 10.94 1.39 6.01
N TYR A 69 12.07 1.15 5.35
CA TYR A 69 13.16 0.34 5.87
C TYR A 69 14.15 1.18 6.68
N GLY A 70 14.91 0.53 7.55
CA GLY A 70 16.01 1.18 8.26
C GLY A 70 17.04 1.76 7.30
N ALA A 71 17.83 2.71 7.79
CA ALA A 71 18.83 3.38 6.97
C ALA A 71 19.80 2.37 6.32
N PRO A 72 20.21 2.58 5.05
CA PRO A 72 21.19 1.72 4.39
C PRO A 72 22.47 1.56 5.24
N GLY A 73 22.94 0.32 5.39
CA GLY A 73 24.13 -0.01 6.21
C GLY A 73 23.86 -0.14 7.71
N SER A 74 22.66 0.15 8.20
CA SER A 74 22.28 -0.14 9.59
C SER A 74 21.89 -1.61 9.80
N MET A 75 21.83 -2.05 11.07
CA MET A 75 21.31 -3.37 11.42
C MET A 75 19.85 -3.58 10.98
N LEU A 76 19.11 -2.49 10.73
CA LEU A 76 17.71 -2.50 10.33
C LEU A 76 17.52 -2.25 8.84
N ALA A 77 18.59 -2.22 8.02
CA ALA A 77 18.51 -1.89 6.60
C ALA A 77 17.52 -2.78 5.82
N ASN A 78 17.35 -4.04 6.26
CA ASN A 78 16.42 -5.00 5.67
C ASN A 78 15.17 -5.24 6.54
N SER A 79 14.92 -4.37 7.50
CA SER A 79 13.77 -4.45 8.41
C SER A 79 12.90 -3.22 8.23
N SER A 80 11.60 -3.43 8.07
CA SER A 80 10.64 -2.33 8.10
C SER A 80 10.62 -1.73 9.50
N VAL A 81 10.86 -0.42 9.59
CA VAL A 81 10.83 0.36 10.84
C VAL A 81 9.54 1.15 10.98
N LEU A 82 8.83 1.39 9.87
CA LEU A 82 7.54 2.07 9.83
C LEU A 82 6.74 1.57 8.61
N ASN A 83 5.45 1.32 8.79
CA ASN A 83 4.54 1.04 7.69
C ASN A 83 3.55 2.20 7.56
N LEU A 84 3.43 2.76 6.37
CA LEU A 84 2.46 3.79 6.03
C LEU A 84 1.33 3.15 5.22
N LEU A 85 0.15 3.08 5.82
CA LEU A 85 -1.05 2.50 5.20
C LEU A 85 -1.87 3.62 4.56
N PHE A 86 -1.93 3.61 3.23
CA PHE A 86 -2.69 4.57 2.44
C PHE A 86 -4.03 3.95 2.04
N LEU A 87 -5.10 4.71 2.24
CA LEU A 87 -6.47 4.27 2.03
C LEU A 87 -7.20 5.27 1.13
N ASP A 88 -7.72 4.79 0.00
CA ASP A 88 -8.47 5.60 -0.95
C ASP A 88 -9.85 5.91 -0.35
N SER A 89 -10.15 7.18 -0.08
CA SER A 89 -11.40 7.51 0.61
C SER A 89 -12.67 7.37 -0.25
N GLY A 90 -12.51 7.03 -1.52
CA GLY A 90 -13.59 7.05 -2.51
C GLY A 90 -13.89 8.45 -3.03
N ASP A 91 -14.92 8.56 -3.86
CA ASP A 91 -15.33 9.78 -4.57
C ASP A 91 -16.53 10.47 -3.88
N ARG A 92 -17.23 11.36 -4.58
CA ARG A 92 -18.60 11.75 -4.28
C ARG A 92 -19.57 10.70 -4.78
N VAL A 93 -20.60 10.42 -4.00
CA VAL A 93 -21.66 9.47 -4.34
C VAL A 93 -23.03 10.12 -4.17
N VAL A 94 -24.04 9.57 -4.85
CA VAL A 94 -25.44 9.92 -4.59
C VAL A 94 -26.04 8.81 -3.74
N TYR A 95 -26.35 9.13 -2.48
CA TYR A 95 -26.97 8.20 -1.55
C TYR A 95 -28.36 8.74 -1.16
N GLN A 96 -29.40 7.93 -1.38
CA GLN A 96 -30.79 8.33 -1.14
C GLN A 96 -31.18 9.66 -1.82
N GLY A 97 -30.65 9.91 -3.02
CA GLY A 97 -30.91 11.14 -3.78
C GLY A 97 -30.11 12.37 -3.32
N ILE A 98 -29.27 12.24 -2.29
CA ILE A 98 -28.42 13.33 -1.78
C ILE A 98 -26.98 13.11 -2.25
N ARG A 99 -26.39 14.13 -2.86
CA ARG A 99 -24.96 14.12 -3.22
C ARG A 99 -24.13 14.30 -1.95
N THR A 100 -23.31 13.29 -1.64
CA THR A 100 -22.46 13.23 -0.45
C THR A 100 -21.08 12.68 -0.83
N TYR A 101 -20.22 12.51 0.17
CA TYR A 101 -18.95 11.81 0.03
C TYR A 101 -19.12 10.32 0.24
N ASP A 102 -18.34 9.55 -0.51
CA ASP A 102 -18.25 8.13 -0.28
C ASP A 102 -17.54 7.84 1.06
N TRP A 103 -17.57 6.58 1.47
CA TRP A 103 -16.97 6.11 2.70
C TRP A 103 -16.11 4.89 2.45
N ILE A 104 -15.19 4.65 3.39
CA ILE A 104 -14.35 3.45 3.42
C ILE A 104 -15.23 2.20 3.41
N LYS A 105 -14.99 1.33 2.44
CA LYS A 105 -15.76 0.11 2.20
C LYS A 105 -15.23 -1.06 3.01
N ASP A 106 -16.08 -2.06 3.21
CA ASP A 106 -15.71 -3.28 3.93
C ASP A 106 -14.52 -3.99 3.28
N SER A 107 -14.42 -3.99 1.94
CA SER A 107 -13.26 -4.57 1.25
C SER A 107 -11.94 -3.92 1.66
N GLN A 108 -11.94 -2.60 1.86
CA GLN A 108 -10.77 -1.83 2.26
C GLN A 108 -10.43 -2.09 3.72
N LEU A 109 -11.44 -2.22 4.59
CA LEU A 109 -11.24 -2.60 6.00
C LEU A 109 -10.71 -4.03 6.14
N HIS A 110 -11.22 -4.97 5.33
CA HIS A 110 -10.72 -6.34 5.28
C HIS A 110 -9.26 -6.38 4.85
N TRP A 111 -8.92 -5.68 3.77
CA TRP A 111 -7.53 -5.53 3.33
C TRP A 111 -6.65 -4.91 4.42
N LEU A 112 -7.08 -3.80 5.04
CA LEU A 112 -6.32 -3.10 6.08
C LEU A 112 -6.05 -4.00 7.28
N ARG A 113 -7.04 -4.76 7.75
CA ARG A 113 -6.89 -5.74 8.84
C ARG A 113 -5.92 -6.84 8.47
N HIS A 114 -5.99 -7.33 7.23
CA HIS A 114 -5.08 -8.37 6.76
C HIS A 114 -3.63 -7.87 6.75
N VAL A 115 -3.37 -6.75 6.08
CA VAL A 115 -2.01 -6.21 5.92
C VAL A 115 -1.42 -5.72 7.25
N SER A 116 -2.24 -5.18 8.16
CA SER A 116 -1.76 -4.75 9.49
C SER A 116 -1.35 -5.91 10.40
N GLN A 117 -1.80 -7.13 10.11
CA GLN A 117 -1.46 -8.34 10.86
C GLN A 117 -0.30 -9.13 10.22
N GLU A 118 0.18 -8.72 9.04
CA GLU A 118 1.32 -9.38 8.40
C GLU A 118 2.57 -9.27 9.29
N PRO A 119 3.21 -10.40 9.62
CA PRO A 119 4.45 -10.40 10.37
C PRO A 119 5.49 -9.56 9.65
N GLN A 120 6.02 -8.55 10.33
CA GLN A 120 7.19 -7.84 9.85
C GLN A 120 8.33 -8.86 9.80
N VAL A 121 8.82 -9.22 8.60
CA VAL A 121 9.95 -10.14 8.45
C VAL A 121 11.15 -9.53 9.16
N THR A 122 11.35 -9.98 10.40
CA THR A 122 12.45 -9.60 11.25
C THR A 122 13.45 -10.72 11.11
N LEU A 123 14.60 -10.45 10.49
CA LEU A 123 15.68 -11.42 10.49
C LEU A 123 16.11 -11.62 11.94
N THR A 124 15.71 -12.74 12.54
CA THR A 124 16.38 -13.27 13.72
C THR A 124 17.84 -13.45 13.34
N GLY A 125 18.72 -12.63 13.91
CA GLY A 125 20.14 -12.74 13.70
C GLY A 125 20.63 -14.11 14.17
N THR A 126 20.82 -15.03 13.23
CA THR A 126 21.56 -16.26 13.53
C THR A 126 23.03 -15.89 13.64
N ARG A 127 23.48 -15.69 14.88
CA ARG A 127 24.91 -15.68 15.22
C ARG A 127 25.22 -16.80 16.21
N ALA A 128 25.56 -17.96 15.65
CA ALA A 128 26.39 -19.03 16.21
C ALA A 128 26.64 -19.99 15.03
N GLY A 129 27.85 -20.26 14.51
CA GLY A 129 29.16 -20.28 15.13
C GLY A 129 29.61 -21.74 15.25
N SER A 130 30.33 -22.26 14.24
CA SER A 130 31.49 -23.16 14.38
C SER A 130 31.86 -23.84 13.07
N SER A 131 33.15 -23.83 12.76
CA SER A 131 33.92 -24.64 11.80
C SER A 131 33.29 -25.95 11.33
N SER A 132 33.45 -26.27 10.04
CA SER A 132 34.46 -27.27 9.65
C SER A 132 34.72 -27.28 8.16
N ILE A 133 36.01 -27.16 7.87
CA ILE A 133 36.77 -27.73 6.76
C ILE A 133 36.21 -29.10 6.38
N TYR A 134 35.88 -29.31 5.10
CA TYR A 134 36.39 -30.36 4.19
C TYR A 134 35.95 -30.01 2.76
#